data_AF-A0A3D1R694-F1
#
_entry.id   AF-A0A3D1R694-F1
#
_cell.length_a   1.000
_cell.length_b   1.000
_cell.length_c   1.000
_cell.angle_alpha   90.00
_cell.angle_beta   90.00
_cell.angle_gamma   90.00
#
_symmetry.space_group_name_H-M   'P 1'
#
loop_
_entity.id
_entity.type
_entity.pdbx_description
1 polymer ?
#
loop_
_entity_poly.entity_id
_entity_poly.type
_entity_poly.pdbx_seq_one_letter_code
_entity_poly.pdbx_strand_id
1 'polypeptide(L)'
;GRTCTCKPGYSGDGLTCSDADECLVNNGGCSANATCTNTVGGRTCTCKSGFSGDGLTCNDINECASNNGGCHQYAICTNTPGSRTCACRPGYDGDGVTCTSQGGGLQPGSPWPLWGATSRRTAQSANLGAQSGRLKWTAATGGGGSNPVVAADGTIYVGGANNRLYAIDPATGTVRWTYETGYWVDSPAIGADGTVYIGSGDGYLYAIWPDGRRKWRYPVGWCESSPAIGADGTVYVGSMDEALWAITPQGTLRWSFTTSDFISDCGPAVGADGTIYVGDSNGMFYAISATGQQRWRHSTGDQYESFSTPSVAQDGTIYVGTDNGTLFAFNPNGTVKWTYDRVRPYSLQTNPAPAVALDGTIYIGGGDGNLHAVNPNGTRKWVYDMGNEMASSASIGSDGTIYVGGDDSNIYAIRPNGTLLWAYQTQSGIVSSPAIAADGTIYIGGGIYDDVLYAIGP
;
A
#
# COMPACT_ATOMS: atom_id res chain seq x y z
N GLY A 1 -45.67 32.80 -60.19
CA GLY A 1 -45.22 31.39 -60.28
C GLY A 1 -45.49 30.72 -58.96
N ARG A 2 -45.73 29.41 -58.95
CA ARG A 2 -45.79 28.62 -57.72
C ARG A 2 -44.39 28.06 -57.47
N THR A 3 -43.89 28.20 -56.24
CA THR A 3 -42.60 27.64 -55.82
C THR A 3 -42.89 26.42 -54.97
N CYS A 4 -42.36 25.26 -55.35
CA CYS A 4 -42.46 24.04 -54.57
C CYS A 4 -41.14 23.81 -53.84
N THR A 5 -41.20 23.34 -52.59
CA THR A 5 -40.04 22.94 -51.80
C THR A 5 -40.29 21.55 -51.25
N CYS A 6 -39.24 20.74 -51.10
CA CYS A 6 -39.36 19.44 -50.45
C CYS A 6 -39.82 19.62 -48.98
N LYS A 7 -40.49 18.58 -48.47
CA LYS A 7 -40.87 18.54 -47.05
C LYS A 7 -39.62 18.42 -46.17
N PRO A 8 -39.66 18.82 -44.89
CA PRO A 8 -38.57 18.56 -43.95
C PRO A 8 -38.15 17.09 -43.96
N GLY A 9 -36.84 16.83 -43.91
CA GLY A 9 -36.25 15.48 -44.03
C GLY A 9 -35.99 15.01 -45.46
N TYR A 10 -36.26 15.85 -46.47
CA TYR A 10 -36.05 15.52 -47.88
C TYR A 10 -35.28 16.62 -48.60
N SER A 11 -34.47 16.22 -49.58
CA SER A 11 -33.69 17.10 -50.45
C SER A 11 -34.06 16.91 -51.92
N GLY A 12 -33.99 17.98 -52.72
CA GLY A 12 -34.38 17.96 -54.14
C GLY A 12 -34.88 19.30 -54.66
N ASP A 13 -35.47 19.29 -55.87
CA ASP A 13 -35.93 20.50 -56.59
C ASP A 13 -37.38 20.93 -56.26
N GLY A 14 -38.01 20.25 -55.29
CA GLY A 14 -39.39 20.50 -54.88
C GLY A 14 -40.45 19.80 -55.75
N LEU A 15 -40.06 19.18 -56.86
CA LEU A 15 -40.90 18.31 -57.68
C LEU A 15 -40.48 16.83 -57.53
N THR A 16 -39.18 16.58 -57.45
CA THR A 16 -38.56 15.29 -57.12
C THR A 16 -37.78 15.45 -55.82
N CYS A 17 -38.19 14.70 -54.79
CA CYS A 17 -37.57 14.76 -53.47
C CYS A 17 -37.08 13.37 -53.06
N SER A 18 -35.81 13.28 -52.68
CA SER A 18 -35.22 12.08 -52.07
C SER A 18 -34.98 12.32 -50.59
N ASP A 19 -34.95 11.23 -49.83
CA ASP A 19 -34.58 11.26 -48.41
C ASP A 19 -33.24 11.98 -48.21
N ALA A 20 -33.14 12.85 -47.21
CA ALA A 20 -31.91 13.53 -46.87
C ALA A 20 -31.25 12.83 -45.68
N ASP A 21 -30.04 12.32 -45.86
CA ASP A 21 -29.31 11.70 -44.76
C ASP A 21 -28.74 12.76 -43.82
N GLU A 22 -29.49 13.10 -42.76
CA GLU A 22 -29.03 14.11 -41.81
C GLU A 22 -27.84 13.64 -40.98
N CYS A 23 -27.58 12.33 -40.89
CA CYS A 23 -26.45 11.79 -40.13
C CYS A 23 -25.10 12.19 -40.73
N LEU A 24 -25.05 12.52 -42.03
CA LEU A 24 -23.85 13.00 -42.71
C LEU A 24 -23.38 14.39 -42.25
N VAL A 25 -24.26 15.17 -41.59
CA VAL A 25 -23.94 16.52 -41.10
C VAL A 25 -24.06 16.55 -39.59
N ASN A 26 -22.94 16.83 -38.90
CA ASN A 26 -22.90 16.95 -37.43
C ASN A 26 -23.53 15.76 -36.67
N ASN A 27 -23.40 14.52 -37.18
CA ASN A 27 -24.06 13.33 -36.62
C ASN A 27 -25.58 13.50 -36.49
N GLY A 28 -26.18 14.28 -37.40
CA GLY A 28 -27.55 14.79 -37.38
C GLY A 28 -27.87 15.75 -36.23
N GLY A 29 -26.96 15.99 -35.29
CA GLY A 29 -27.23 16.61 -33.99
C GLY A 29 -27.55 15.60 -32.89
N CYS A 30 -27.15 14.32 -33.03
CA CYS A 30 -27.15 13.39 -31.89
C CYS A 30 -26.04 13.77 -30.89
N SER A 31 -26.11 13.22 -29.67
CA SER A 31 -24.98 13.27 -28.74
C SER A 31 -23.69 12.70 -29.37
N ALA A 32 -22.53 13.19 -28.93
CA ALA A 32 -21.24 12.58 -29.27
C ALA A 32 -21.15 11.11 -28.84
N ASN A 33 -21.92 10.73 -27.81
CA ASN A 33 -22.03 9.36 -27.29
C ASN A 33 -23.24 8.61 -27.86
N ALA A 34 -23.76 9.02 -29.01
CA ALA A 34 -24.84 8.34 -29.73
C ALA A 34 -24.47 8.04 -31.19
N THR A 35 -25.12 7.01 -31.74
CA THR A 35 -25.09 6.68 -33.16
C THR A 35 -26.33 7.24 -33.83
N CYS A 36 -26.14 8.04 -34.87
CA CYS A 36 -27.23 8.48 -35.74
C CYS A 36 -27.54 7.37 -36.76
N THR A 37 -28.82 7.05 -36.93
CA THR A 37 -29.31 6.18 -37.99
C THR A 37 -30.31 6.95 -38.83
N ASN A 38 -30.01 7.07 -40.13
CA ASN A 38 -30.88 7.74 -41.07
C ASN A 38 -32.16 6.94 -41.28
N THR A 39 -33.29 7.62 -41.37
CA THR A 39 -34.62 7.01 -41.57
C THR A 39 -35.37 7.81 -42.63
N VAL A 40 -36.35 7.19 -43.29
CA VAL A 40 -37.11 7.93 -44.31
C VAL A 40 -37.85 9.11 -43.68
N GLY A 41 -37.46 10.33 -44.07
CA GLY A 41 -38.01 11.60 -43.60
C GLY A 41 -37.41 12.14 -42.30
N GLY A 42 -36.28 11.60 -41.82
CA GLY A 42 -35.57 12.12 -40.66
C GLY A 42 -34.53 11.15 -40.09
N ARG A 43 -34.27 11.20 -38.79
CA ARG A 43 -33.24 10.36 -38.16
C ARG A 43 -33.64 9.85 -36.78
N THR A 44 -33.01 8.77 -36.36
CA THR A 44 -33.07 8.28 -34.98
C THR A 44 -31.68 8.32 -34.34
N CYS A 45 -31.61 8.76 -33.08
CA CYS A 45 -30.40 8.72 -32.28
C CYS A 45 -30.50 7.60 -31.25
N THR A 46 -29.47 6.77 -31.16
CA THR A 46 -29.39 5.71 -30.16
C THR A 46 -28.09 5.87 -29.38
N CYS A 47 -28.16 5.96 -28.05
CA CYS A 47 -26.96 6.03 -27.23
C CYS A 47 -26.05 4.82 -27.50
N LYS A 48 -24.74 5.05 -27.54
CA LYS A 48 -23.73 4.00 -27.65
C LYS A 48 -23.78 3.12 -26.41
N SER A 49 -23.24 1.90 -26.51
CA SER A 49 -23.11 0.99 -25.37
C SER A 49 -22.40 1.68 -24.20
N GLY A 50 -22.87 1.44 -22.98
CA GLY A 50 -22.38 2.11 -21.76
C GLY A 50 -23.01 3.48 -21.49
N PHE A 51 -23.92 3.95 -22.34
CA PHE A 51 -24.64 5.21 -22.14
C PHE A 51 -26.16 5.03 -22.17
N SER A 52 -26.88 5.88 -21.44
CA SER A 52 -28.34 5.89 -21.39
C SER A 52 -28.89 7.30 -21.63
N GLY A 53 -30.08 7.38 -22.23
CA GLY A 53 -30.74 8.65 -22.55
C GLY A 53 -31.59 8.55 -23.80
N ASP A 54 -31.91 9.71 -24.39
CA ASP A 54 -32.79 9.84 -25.56
C ASP A 54 -32.03 9.88 -26.90
N GLY A 55 -30.71 9.70 -26.88
CA GLY A 55 -29.84 9.77 -28.05
C GLY A 55 -29.39 11.18 -28.44
N LEU A 56 -30.10 12.23 -27.99
CA LEU A 56 -29.66 13.62 -28.08
C LEU A 56 -28.83 14.00 -26.85
N THR A 57 -29.22 13.49 -25.69
CA THR A 57 -28.48 13.49 -24.43
C THR A 57 -28.20 12.04 -24.06
N CYS A 58 -26.93 11.70 -23.89
CA CYS A 58 -26.50 10.36 -23.48
C CYS A 58 -25.57 10.51 -22.30
N ASN A 59 -26.05 10.08 -21.13
CA ASN A 59 -25.31 10.08 -19.88
C ASN A 59 -24.65 8.72 -19.69
N ASP A 60 -23.46 8.77 -19.14
CA ASP A 60 -22.70 7.58 -18.77
C ASP A 60 -23.48 6.70 -17.78
N ILE A 61 -23.48 5.38 -18.01
CA ILE A 61 -24.07 4.42 -17.09
C ILE A 61 -22.99 4.04 -16.09
N ASN A 62 -23.22 4.24 -14.79
CA ASN A 62 -22.28 3.77 -13.79
C ASN A 62 -22.47 2.27 -13.53
N GLU A 63 -21.74 1.40 -14.23
CA GLU A 63 -21.88 -0.05 -14.04
C GLU A 63 -21.42 -0.50 -12.65
N CYS A 64 -20.50 0.22 -12.01
CA CYS A 64 -20.02 -0.10 -10.66
C CYS A 64 -21.11 -0.01 -9.59
N ALA A 65 -22.18 0.75 -9.84
CA ALA A 65 -23.31 0.87 -8.93
C ALA A 65 -24.14 -0.43 -8.80
N SER A 66 -23.97 -1.40 -9.71
CA SER A 66 -24.69 -2.68 -9.69
C SER A 66 -23.71 -3.85 -9.74
N ASN A 67 -23.82 -4.78 -8.78
CA ASN A 67 -22.98 -5.98 -8.69
C ASN A 67 -21.46 -5.71 -8.82
N ASN A 68 -20.97 -4.57 -8.31
CA ASN A 68 -19.57 -4.12 -8.48
C ASN A 68 -19.13 -4.11 -9.97
N GLY A 69 -20.08 -3.83 -10.87
CA GLY A 69 -19.99 -3.95 -12.33
C GLY A 69 -19.80 -5.37 -12.88
N GLY A 70 -19.65 -6.39 -12.02
CA GLY A 70 -19.12 -7.71 -12.36
C GLY A 70 -17.61 -7.85 -12.17
N CYS A 71 -16.98 -7.05 -11.30
CA CYS A 71 -15.59 -7.28 -10.88
C CYS A 71 -15.56 -8.42 -9.88
N HIS A 72 -14.38 -8.98 -9.61
CA HIS A 72 -14.20 -9.91 -8.50
C HIS A 72 -14.68 -9.29 -7.17
N GLN A 73 -15.15 -10.10 -6.23
CA GLN A 73 -15.54 -9.61 -4.88
C GLN A 73 -14.38 -8.91 -4.14
N TYR A 74 -13.15 -9.33 -4.44
CA TYR A 74 -11.91 -8.71 -3.95
C TYR A 74 -11.29 -7.75 -4.94
N ALA A 75 -12.09 -7.07 -5.77
CA ALA A 75 -11.66 -6.01 -6.66
C ALA A 75 -12.47 -4.74 -6.44
N ILE A 76 -11.85 -3.61 -6.79
CA ILE A 76 -12.43 -2.27 -6.84
C ILE A 76 -12.85 -2.02 -8.28
N CYS A 77 -14.11 -1.62 -8.45
CA CYS A 77 -14.64 -1.16 -9.72
C CYS A 77 -14.49 0.36 -9.82
N THR A 78 -13.92 0.85 -10.91
CA THR A 78 -13.83 2.28 -11.23
C THR A 78 -14.62 2.55 -12.50
N ASN A 79 -15.64 3.42 -12.40
CA ASN A 79 -16.48 3.79 -13.53
C ASN A 79 -15.70 4.66 -14.53
N THR A 80 -15.84 4.41 -15.82
CA THR A 80 -15.21 5.19 -16.88
C THR A 80 -16.23 5.54 -17.97
N PRO A 81 -16.06 6.63 -18.75
CA PRO A 81 -17.04 6.96 -19.78
C PRO A 81 -17.28 5.81 -20.78
N GLY A 82 -18.49 5.25 -20.76
CA GLY A 82 -18.96 4.15 -21.59
C GLY A 82 -18.56 2.75 -21.10
N SER A 83 -17.94 2.61 -19.92
CA SER A 83 -17.47 1.32 -19.40
C SER A 83 -17.03 1.42 -17.93
N ARG A 84 -16.26 0.43 -17.49
CA ARG A 84 -15.62 0.39 -16.18
C ARG A 84 -14.28 -0.34 -16.25
N THR A 85 -13.45 -0.13 -15.24
CA THR A 85 -12.22 -0.90 -15.00
C THR A 85 -12.31 -1.62 -13.67
N CYS A 86 -11.66 -2.78 -13.58
CA CYS A 86 -11.51 -3.54 -12.35
C CYS A 86 -10.04 -3.56 -11.94
N ALA A 87 -9.76 -3.37 -10.65
CA ALA A 87 -8.45 -3.56 -10.06
C ALA A 87 -8.58 -4.42 -8.81
N CYS A 88 -7.77 -5.48 -8.66
CA CYS A 88 -7.78 -6.26 -7.43
C CYS A 88 -7.48 -5.37 -6.21
N ARG A 89 -8.18 -5.63 -5.10
CA ARG A 89 -7.93 -4.97 -3.82
C ARG A 89 -6.50 -5.26 -3.37
N PRO A 90 -5.90 -4.37 -2.55
CA PRO A 90 -4.61 -4.65 -1.92
C PRO A 90 -4.59 -6.05 -1.27
N GLY A 91 -3.50 -6.79 -1.49
CA GLY A 91 -3.38 -8.18 -1.05
C GLY A 91 -3.96 -9.22 -2.02
N TYR A 92 -4.35 -8.83 -3.24
CA TYR A 92 -4.79 -9.75 -4.29
C TYR A 92 -4.19 -9.37 -5.65
N ASP A 93 -3.91 -10.37 -6.51
CA ASP A 93 -3.50 -10.16 -7.90
C ASP A 93 -4.49 -10.77 -8.89
N GLY A 94 -4.49 -10.19 -10.08
CA GLY A 94 -5.26 -10.64 -11.22
C GLY A 94 -5.70 -9.45 -12.06
N ASP A 95 -6.64 -9.68 -12.97
CA ASP A 95 -7.19 -8.67 -13.89
C ASP A 95 -8.35 -7.87 -13.28
N GLY A 96 -8.64 -8.07 -11.98
CA GLY A 96 -9.75 -7.45 -11.29
C GLY A 96 -11.11 -8.12 -11.55
N VAL A 97 -11.24 -8.98 -12.56
CA VAL A 97 -12.40 -9.86 -12.76
C VAL A 97 -12.16 -11.19 -12.05
N THR A 98 -10.92 -11.66 -12.05
CA THR A 98 -10.39 -12.73 -11.23
C THR A 98 -9.34 -12.14 -10.29
N CYS A 99 -9.45 -12.41 -8.98
CA CYS A 99 -8.42 -12.01 -8.01
C CYS A 99 -8.06 -13.19 -7.09
N THR A 100 -6.77 -13.49 -6.99
CA THR A 100 -6.21 -14.50 -6.09
C THR A 100 -5.40 -13.82 -4.99
N SER A 101 -5.45 -14.37 -3.76
CA SER A 101 -4.74 -13.78 -2.63
C SER A 101 -3.24 -13.74 -2.89
N GLN A 102 -2.64 -12.56 -2.73
CA GLN A 102 -1.21 -12.36 -2.72
C GLN A 102 -0.63 -12.95 -1.45
N GLY A 103 0.21 -13.96 -1.64
CA GLY A 103 0.89 -14.62 -0.55
C GLY A 103 -0.03 -15.59 0.17
N GLY A 104 -0.16 -16.81 -0.34
CA GLY A 104 -0.73 -17.94 0.43
C GLY A 104 0.00 -18.21 1.76
N GLY A 105 1.08 -17.49 2.06
CA GLY A 105 1.77 -17.46 3.33
C GLY A 105 1.25 -16.44 4.36
N LEU A 106 0.44 -15.43 3.98
CA LEU A 106 -0.16 -14.46 4.92
C LEU A 106 -1.56 -14.90 5.36
N GLN A 107 -2.00 -14.45 6.54
CA GLN A 107 -3.31 -14.83 7.08
C GLN A 107 -4.48 -14.33 6.19
N PRO A 108 -5.29 -15.23 5.62
CA PRO A 108 -6.46 -14.82 4.85
C PRO A 108 -7.47 -14.05 5.71
N GLY A 109 -7.99 -12.95 5.18
CA GLY A 109 -8.97 -12.11 5.88
C GLY A 109 -8.38 -11.19 6.97
N SER A 110 -7.08 -11.27 7.23
CA SER A 110 -6.40 -10.28 8.07
C SER A 110 -6.41 -8.91 7.36
N PRO A 111 -6.85 -7.84 8.03
CA PRO A 111 -6.85 -6.51 7.43
C PRO A 111 -5.45 -5.89 7.38
N TRP A 112 -4.50 -6.37 8.21
CA TRP A 112 -3.13 -5.83 8.28
C TRP A 112 -2.11 -6.88 8.79
N PRO A 113 -1.78 -7.93 8.02
CA PRO A 113 -1.02 -9.07 8.51
C PRO A 113 0.49 -8.81 8.68
N LEU A 114 1.03 -7.74 8.11
CA LEU A 114 2.41 -7.30 8.31
C LEU A 114 2.51 -5.79 8.12
N TRP A 115 3.63 -5.21 8.55
CA TRP A 115 3.95 -3.81 8.22
C TRP A 115 4.01 -3.60 6.69
N GLY A 116 3.24 -2.64 6.20
CA GLY A 116 3.01 -2.43 4.76
C GLY A 116 1.85 -3.25 4.18
N ALA A 117 1.03 -3.88 5.02
CA ALA A 117 -0.21 -4.63 4.74
C ALA A 117 -0.09 -5.90 3.88
N THR A 118 0.90 -5.96 2.99
CA THR A 118 1.08 -7.06 2.02
C THR A 118 2.56 -7.42 1.90
N SER A 119 2.88 -8.58 1.32
CA SER A 119 4.28 -8.97 1.09
C SER A 119 5.06 -7.97 0.21
N ARG A 120 4.34 -7.17 -0.59
CA ARG A 120 4.87 -6.07 -1.41
C ARG A 120 5.05 -4.76 -0.65
N ARG A 121 4.58 -4.68 0.60
CA ARG A 121 4.70 -3.54 1.52
C ARG A 121 4.20 -2.18 1.02
N THR A 122 3.20 -2.15 0.13
CA THR A 122 2.64 -0.88 -0.38
C THR A 122 1.97 -0.01 0.68
N ALA A 123 1.72 -0.53 1.88
CA ALA A 123 1.03 0.13 2.98
C ALA A 123 -0.38 0.60 2.61
N GLN A 124 -1.01 -0.09 1.67
CA GLN A 124 -2.36 0.22 1.22
C GLN A 124 -3.40 -0.73 1.82
N SER A 125 -4.42 -0.15 2.45
CA SER A 125 -5.56 -0.88 3.00
C SER A 125 -6.68 -1.03 1.99
N ALA A 126 -7.38 -2.16 2.07
CA ALA A 126 -8.69 -2.34 1.45
C ALA A 126 -9.83 -1.69 2.25
N ASN A 127 -9.54 -1.21 3.48
CA ASN A 127 -10.52 -0.65 4.40
C ASN A 127 -10.39 0.88 4.49
N LEU A 128 -11.52 1.53 4.79
CA LEU A 128 -11.54 2.95 5.12
C LEU A 128 -10.87 3.12 6.49
N GLY A 129 -9.85 3.98 6.58
CA GLY A 129 -9.26 4.34 7.87
C GLY A 129 -10.09 5.38 8.63
N ALA A 130 -9.64 5.73 9.83
CA ALA A 130 -10.38 6.61 10.72
C ALA A 130 -10.63 8.00 10.13
N GLN A 131 -11.89 8.45 10.11
CA GLN A 131 -12.29 9.73 9.53
C GLN A 131 -12.35 10.85 10.59
N SER A 132 -12.19 10.49 11.87
CA SER A 132 -12.00 11.41 12.98
C SER A 132 -10.78 11.02 13.82
N GLY A 133 -10.10 12.00 14.42
CA GLY A 133 -8.96 11.78 15.32
C GLY A 133 -9.40 11.37 16.73
N ARG A 134 -10.47 10.59 16.89
CA ARG A 134 -11.04 10.28 18.20
C ARG A 134 -10.35 9.06 18.82
N LEU A 135 -9.71 9.25 19.97
CA LEU A 135 -9.18 8.14 20.77
C LEU A 135 -10.32 7.18 21.20
N LYS A 136 -10.17 5.89 20.91
CA LYS A 136 -11.00 4.81 21.47
C LYS A 136 -10.43 4.36 22.81
N TRP A 137 -9.15 4.01 22.83
CA TRP A 137 -8.43 3.53 24.01
C TRP A 137 -6.91 3.57 23.76
N THR A 138 -6.14 3.43 24.83
CA THR A 138 -4.70 3.12 24.80
C THR A 138 -4.43 1.81 25.53
N ALA A 139 -3.37 1.11 25.13
CA ALA A 139 -2.91 -0.11 25.78
C ALA A 139 -1.42 0.01 26.12
N ALA A 140 -0.99 -0.42 27.31
CA ALA A 140 0.43 -0.39 27.69
C ALA A 140 1.19 -1.56 27.03
N THR A 141 2.16 -1.26 26.16
CA THR A 141 2.90 -2.22 25.33
C THR A 141 4.41 -2.07 25.43
N GLY A 142 4.92 -1.22 26.33
CA GLY A 142 6.36 -1.05 26.55
C GLY A 142 7.11 -0.35 25.41
N GLY A 143 6.37 0.27 24.49
CA GLY A 143 6.87 1.28 23.56
C GLY A 143 7.88 0.78 22.55
N GLY A 144 8.63 1.73 21.99
CA GLY A 144 9.73 1.42 21.09
C GLY A 144 9.29 1.04 19.69
N GLY A 145 8.48 1.87 19.04
CA GLY A 145 8.42 1.97 17.57
C GLY A 145 7.97 0.75 16.75
N SER A 146 7.65 -0.38 17.37
CA SER A 146 7.18 -1.57 16.68
C SER A 146 5.87 -1.28 15.95
N ASN A 147 5.79 -1.68 14.68
CA ASN A 147 4.61 -1.51 13.86
C ASN A 147 3.55 -2.56 14.24
N PRO A 148 2.33 -2.18 14.63
CA PRO A 148 1.28 -3.15 14.96
C PRO A 148 0.78 -3.89 13.71
N VAL A 149 0.31 -5.11 13.91
CA VAL A 149 -0.40 -5.91 12.90
C VAL A 149 -1.75 -6.37 13.45
N VAL A 150 -2.70 -6.61 12.56
CA VAL A 150 -4.09 -6.94 12.91
C VAL A 150 -4.46 -8.27 12.28
N ALA A 151 -4.76 -9.28 13.09
CA ALA A 151 -5.18 -10.60 12.66
C ALA A 151 -6.59 -10.60 12.04
N ALA A 152 -6.96 -11.70 11.38
CA ALA A 152 -8.28 -11.89 10.77
C ALA A 152 -9.43 -11.82 11.78
N ASP A 153 -9.20 -12.18 13.04
CA ASP A 153 -10.16 -12.07 14.13
C ASP A 153 -10.14 -10.70 14.83
N GLY A 154 -9.32 -9.77 14.34
CA GLY A 154 -9.13 -8.44 14.89
C GLY A 154 -8.09 -8.33 16.01
N THR A 155 -7.48 -9.44 16.47
CA THR A 155 -6.41 -9.39 17.48
C THR A 155 -5.26 -8.52 17.00
N ILE A 156 -4.80 -7.59 17.84
CA ILE A 156 -3.62 -6.77 17.54
C ILE A 156 -2.39 -7.44 18.12
N TYR A 157 -1.34 -7.60 17.30
CA TYR A 157 -0.01 -7.97 17.76
C TYR A 157 0.95 -6.80 17.60
N VAL A 158 1.76 -6.55 18.62
CA VAL A 158 2.77 -5.49 18.60
C VAL A 158 3.95 -5.85 19.50
N GLY A 159 5.17 -5.59 19.03
CA GLY A 159 6.39 -5.75 19.81
C GLY A 159 6.61 -4.57 20.76
N GLY A 160 7.51 -4.75 21.73
CA GLY A 160 7.86 -3.72 22.70
C GLY A 160 9.35 -3.71 23.03
N ALA A 161 9.88 -2.52 23.34
CA ALA A 161 11.26 -2.32 23.79
C ALA A 161 11.54 -3.01 25.15
N ASN A 162 10.50 -3.38 25.89
CA ASN A 162 10.61 -4.16 27.12
C ASN A 162 10.63 -5.69 26.89
N ASN A 163 11.15 -6.12 25.73
CA ASN A 163 11.40 -7.52 25.37
C ASN A 163 10.13 -8.38 25.25
N ARG A 164 8.99 -7.77 24.94
CA ARG A 164 7.70 -8.49 24.90
C ARG A 164 6.96 -8.29 23.60
N LEU A 165 6.36 -9.38 23.13
CA LEU A 165 5.26 -9.37 22.17
C LEU A 165 3.95 -9.29 22.96
N TYR A 166 3.04 -8.43 22.53
CA TYR A 166 1.70 -8.29 23.10
C TYR A 166 0.65 -8.78 22.12
N ALA A 167 -0.33 -9.51 22.62
CA ALA A 167 -1.60 -9.76 21.93
C ALA A 167 -2.70 -8.97 22.64
N ILE A 168 -3.40 -8.11 21.91
CA ILE A 168 -4.34 -7.14 22.48
C ILE A 168 -5.74 -7.37 21.91
N ASP A 169 -6.72 -7.27 22.79
CA ASP A 169 -8.13 -7.32 22.43
C ASP A 169 -8.57 -6.00 21.76
N PRO A 170 -9.11 -6.05 20.52
CA PRO A 170 -9.44 -4.84 19.77
C PRO A 170 -10.61 -4.04 20.35
N ALA A 171 -11.52 -4.69 21.07
CA ALA A 171 -12.70 -4.02 21.61
C ALA A 171 -12.36 -3.22 22.87
N THR A 172 -11.46 -3.75 23.69
CA THR A 172 -11.19 -3.23 25.04
C THR A 172 -9.80 -2.60 25.21
N GLY A 173 -8.85 -2.89 24.31
CA GLY A 173 -7.45 -2.49 24.48
C GLY A 173 -6.72 -3.29 25.57
N THR A 174 -7.32 -4.36 26.09
CA THR A 174 -6.71 -5.17 27.15
C THR A 174 -5.77 -6.22 26.57
N VAL A 175 -4.68 -6.49 27.29
CA VAL A 175 -3.71 -7.52 26.90
C VAL A 175 -4.31 -8.91 27.15
N ARG A 176 -4.41 -9.71 26.08
CA ARG A 176 -4.83 -11.13 26.12
C ARG A 176 -3.71 -12.01 26.65
N TRP A 177 -2.50 -11.82 26.12
CA TRP A 177 -1.30 -12.50 26.56
C TRP A 177 -0.04 -11.72 26.14
N THR A 178 1.08 -12.05 26.78
CA THR A 178 2.42 -11.57 26.39
C THR A 178 3.37 -12.72 26.19
N TYR A 179 4.34 -12.56 25.29
CA TYR A 179 5.46 -13.50 25.13
C TYR A 179 6.77 -12.73 25.30
N GLU A 180 7.67 -13.25 26.14
CA GLU A 180 8.95 -12.59 26.48
C GLU A 180 10.12 -13.19 25.68
N THR A 181 10.91 -12.32 25.06
CA THR A 181 12.18 -12.62 24.37
C THR A 181 13.36 -12.15 25.22
N GLY A 182 14.60 -12.33 24.73
CA GLY A 182 15.80 -11.89 25.45
C GLY A 182 16.11 -10.39 25.31
N TYR A 183 15.53 -9.72 24.33
CA TYR A 183 15.75 -8.30 24.01
C TYR A 183 14.54 -7.73 23.26
N TRP A 184 14.59 -6.46 22.88
CA TRP A 184 13.52 -5.74 22.15
C TRP A 184 12.92 -6.60 21.03
N VAL A 185 11.58 -6.73 21.04
CA VAL A 185 10.78 -7.38 20.01
C VAL A 185 10.39 -6.38 18.92
N ASP A 186 10.70 -6.71 17.67
CA ASP A 186 10.31 -5.86 16.54
C ASP A 186 8.94 -6.27 15.95
N SER A 187 8.53 -5.52 14.92
CA SER A 187 7.30 -5.54 14.16
C SER A 187 6.90 -6.95 13.71
N PRO A 188 5.80 -7.51 14.23
CA PRO A 188 5.34 -8.85 13.87
C PRO A 188 4.89 -9.00 12.40
N ALA A 189 4.79 -10.25 11.96
CA ALA A 189 4.10 -10.65 10.73
C ALA A 189 3.24 -11.91 10.97
N ILE A 190 2.06 -12.01 10.37
CA ILE A 190 1.10 -13.09 10.61
C ILE A 190 1.03 -14.02 9.40
N GLY A 191 1.39 -15.29 9.63
CA GLY A 191 1.31 -16.36 8.65
C GLY A 191 -0.10 -16.85 8.37
N ALA A 192 -0.26 -17.65 7.31
CA ALA A 192 -1.54 -18.19 6.84
C ALA A 192 -2.34 -18.95 7.90
N ASP A 193 -1.64 -19.65 8.81
CA ASP A 193 -2.22 -20.41 9.92
C ASP A 193 -2.39 -19.58 11.21
N GLY A 194 -2.17 -18.26 11.14
CA GLY A 194 -2.20 -17.36 12.29
C GLY A 194 -0.90 -17.32 13.10
N THR A 195 0.13 -18.10 12.74
CA THR A 195 1.44 -18.03 13.40
C THR A 195 1.98 -16.60 13.33
N VAL A 196 2.38 -16.04 14.47
CA VAL A 196 3.01 -14.72 14.56
C VAL A 196 4.53 -14.92 14.50
N TYR A 197 5.17 -14.34 13.49
CA TYR A 197 6.62 -14.30 13.34
C TYR A 197 7.16 -12.97 13.84
N ILE A 198 8.19 -13.00 14.68
CA ILE A 198 8.84 -11.80 15.24
C ILE A 198 10.36 -11.94 15.17
N GLY A 199 11.04 -10.89 14.71
CA GLY A 199 12.45 -10.69 14.98
C GLY A 199 12.66 -10.11 16.38
N SER A 200 13.81 -10.39 16.98
CA SER A 200 14.18 -9.83 18.28
C SER A 200 15.68 -9.56 18.31
N GLY A 201 16.08 -8.47 18.97
CA GLY A 201 17.48 -8.08 19.11
C GLY A 201 18.33 -9.05 19.95
N ASP A 202 17.73 -10.11 20.50
CA ASP A 202 18.45 -11.22 21.13
C ASP A 202 19.07 -12.21 20.11
N GLY A 203 18.93 -11.94 18.81
CA GLY A 203 19.57 -12.69 17.75
C GLY A 203 18.70 -13.77 17.10
N TYR A 204 17.38 -13.78 17.38
CA TYR A 204 16.49 -14.86 16.97
C TYR A 204 15.25 -14.37 16.21
N LEU A 205 14.85 -15.19 15.24
CA LEU A 205 13.51 -15.20 14.69
C LEU A 205 12.66 -16.19 15.49
N TYR A 206 11.53 -15.73 16.01
CA TYR A 206 10.56 -16.56 16.72
C TYR A 206 9.32 -16.79 15.87
N ALA A 207 8.72 -17.97 16.04
CA ALA A 207 7.36 -18.26 15.61
C ALA A 207 6.52 -18.58 16.84
N ILE A 208 5.42 -17.85 17.01
CA ILE A 208 4.51 -17.93 18.16
C ILE A 208 3.13 -18.33 17.64
N TRP A 209 2.51 -19.32 18.28
CA TRP A 209 1.13 -19.69 17.98
C TRP A 209 0.17 -18.57 18.41
N PRO A 210 -1.03 -18.46 17.81
CA PRO A 210 -2.04 -17.47 18.22
C PRO A 210 -2.40 -17.49 19.72
N ASP A 211 -2.17 -18.62 20.39
CA ASP A 211 -2.40 -18.79 21.83
C ASP A 211 -1.25 -18.30 22.73
N GLY A 212 -0.20 -17.72 22.12
CA GLY A 212 0.97 -17.18 22.82
C GLY A 212 2.09 -18.19 23.10
N ARG A 213 1.93 -19.46 22.70
CA ARG A 213 2.98 -20.48 22.91
C ARG A 213 4.03 -20.42 21.79
N ARG A 214 5.32 -20.55 22.14
CA ARG A 214 6.38 -20.66 21.15
C ARG A 214 6.22 -21.93 20.31
N LYS A 215 6.11 -21.77 19.00
CA LYS A 215 6.18 -22.85 17.99
C LYS A 215 7.63 -23.27 17.77
N TRP A 216 8.50 -22.31 17.47
CA TRP A 216 9.96 -22.51 17.34
C TRP A 216 10.71 -21.18 17.46
N ARG A 217 12.05 -21.25 17.52
CA ARG A 217 12.95 -20.12 17.29
C ARG A 217 14.14 -20.54 16.45
N TYR A 218 14.69 -19.65 15.64
CA TYR A 218 15.85 -19.89 14.78
C TYR A 218 16.87 -18.75 14.94
N PRO A 219 18.17 -19.04 15.12
CA PRO A 219 19.20 -18.01 15.22
C PRO A 219 19.42 -17.35 13.85
N VAL A 220 19.24 -16.03 13.78
CA VAL A 220 19.42 -15.24 12.54
C VAL A 220 20.41 -14.09 12.70
N GLY A 221 20.99 -13.93 13.90
CA GLY A 221 21.77 -12.74 14.22
C GLY A 221 20.88 -11.59 14.69
N TRP A 222 21.50 -10.48 15.08
CA TRP A 222 20.75 -9.32 15.58
C TRP A 222 19.85 -8.79 14.46
N CYS A 223 18.54 -8.83 14.71
CA CYS A 223 17.51 -8.49 13.73
C CYS A 223 16.60 -7.42 14.29
N GLU A 224 16.58 -6.25 13.65
CA GLU A 224 15.65 -5.14 13.90
C GLU A 224 14.64 -5.06 12.73
N SER A 225 14.07 -6.21 12.34
CA SER A 225 13.16 -6.32 11.20
C SER A 225 11.76 -6.83 11.46
N SER A 226 10.84 -6.27 10.67
CA SER A 226 9.58 -6.93 10.32
C SER A 226 9.84 -8.07 9.33
N PRO A 227 9.57 -9.34 9.67
CA PRO A 227 9.71 -10.44 8.74
C PRO A 227 8.78 -10.28 7.53
N ALA A 228 9.25 -10.62 6.33
CA ALA A 228 8.37 -10.77 5.16
C ALA A 228 8.00 -12.24 4.96
N ILE A 229 6.81 -12.51 4.43
CA ILE A 229 6.34 -13.89 4.21
C ILE A 229 6.05 -14.10 2.72
N GLY A 230 6.73 -15.07 2.11
CA GLY A 230 6.50 -15.51 0.75
C GLY A 230 5.21 -16.31 0.59
N ALA A 231 4.77 -16.53 -0.65
CA ALA A 231 3.51 -17.23 -0.93
C ALA A 231 3.45 -18.68 -0.45
N ASP A 232 4.61 -19.32 -0.24
CA ASP A 232 4.73 -20.67 0.30
C ASP A 232 4.97 -20.69 1.82
N GLY A 233 4.82 -19.54 2.48
CA GLY A 233 5.03 -19.36 3.92
C GLY A 233 6.49 -19.19 4.32
N THR A 234 7.45 -19.16 3.38
CA THR A 234 8.85 -18.87 3.72
C THR A 234 8.95 -17.50 4.38
N VAL A 235 9.63 -17.43 5.51
CA VAL A 235 9.86 -16.21 6.27
C VAL A 235 11.23 -15.65 5.91
N TYR A 236 11.27 -14.42 5.41
CA TYR A 236 12.47 -13.71 5.01
C TYR A 236 12.80 -12.61 6.02
N VAL A 237 14.05 -12.58 6.48
CA VAL A 237 14.51 -11.68 7.53
C VAL A 237 15.91 -11.20 7.21
N GLY A 238 16.10 -9.87 7.11
CA GLY A 238 17.43 -9.25 7.10
C GLY A 238 18.03 -9.19 8.50
N SER A 239 19.35 -9.19 8.59
CA SER A 239 20.09 -9.24 9.85
C SER A 239 21.29 -8.30 9.82
N MET A 240 21.70 -7.85 11.01
CA MET A 240 22.95 -7.13 11.21
C MET A 240 24.20 -8.00 11.01
N ASP A 241 24.02 -9.32 10.92
CA ASP A 241 25.09 -10.28 10.58
C ASP A 241 25.35 -10.34 9.06
N GLU A 242 25.11 -9.24 8.34
CA GLU A 242 25.37 -9.11 6.89
C GLU A 242 24.68 -10.18 6.04
N ALA A 243 23.45 -10.58 6.44
CA ALA A 243 22.76 -11.68 5.80
C ALA A 243 21.24 -11.51 5.71
N LEU A 244 20.69 -11.94 4.58
CA LEU A 244 19.27 -12.25 4.41
C LEU A 244 19.04 -13.75 4.66
N TRP A 245 18.11 -14.06 5.55
CA TRP A 245 17.75 -15.44 5.92
C TRP A 245 16.39 -15.82 5.34
N ALA A 246 16.28 -17.04 4.80
CA ALA A 246 15.02 -17.64 4.38
C ALA A 246 14.73 -18.88 5.23
N ILE A 247 13.72 -18.79 6.10
CA ILE A 247 13.35 -19.84 7.07
C ILE A 247 11.99 -20.44 6.67
N THR A 248 11.87 -21.76 6.73
CA THR A 248 10.59 -22.46 6.47
C THR A 248 9.55 -22.14 7.56
N PRO A 249 8.24 -22.30 7.29
CA PRO A 249 7.21 -22.24 8.34
C PRO A 249 7.44 -23.21 9.51
N GLN A 250 8.26 -24.25 9.30
CA GLN A 250 8.61 -25.27 10.27
C GLN A 250 9.87 -24.92 11.09
N GLY A 251 10.51 -23.77 10.82
CA GLY A 251 11.66 -23.29 11.59
C GLY A 251 13.00 -23.89 11.15
N THR A 252 13.12 -24.28 9.88
CA THR A 252 14.37 -24.79 9.29
C THR A 252 14.90 -23.85 8.23
N LEU A 253 16.23 -23.77 8.07
CA LEU A 253 16.85 -22.97 7.04
C LEU A 253 16.52 -23.51 5.64
N ARG A 254 16.08 -22.62 4.75
CA ARG A 254 16.05 -22.91 3.30
C ARG A 254 17.35 -22.50 2.63
N TRP A 255 17.75 -21.26 2.87
CA TRP A 255 18.99 -20.67 2.37
C TRP A 255 19.29 -19.37 3.14
N SER A 256 20.53 -18.91 3.03
CA SER A 256 20.94 -17.55 3.41
C SER A 256 21.68 -16.89 2.25
N PHE A 257 21.68 -15.56 2.22
CA PHE A 257 22.38 -14.74 1.24
C PHE A 257 23.20 -13.67 1.96
N THR A 258 24.51 -13.64 1.75
CA THR A 258 25.42 -12.66 2.34
C THR A 258 25.39 -11.35 1.56
N THR A 259 25.13 -10.24 2.24
CA THR A 259 25.17 -8.88 1.69
C THR A 259 26.58 -8.28 1.82
N SER A 260 26.80 -7.06 1.31
CA SER A 260 28.10 -6.39 1.45
C SER A 260 28.28 -5.69 2.79
N ASP A 261 27.18 -5.48 3.52
CA ASP A 261 27.17 -4.92 4.88
C ASP A 261 25.87 -5.32 5.60
N PHE A 262 25.72 -4.87 6.86
CA PHE A 262 24.53 -5.09 7.66
C PHE A 262 23.29 -4.47 7.00
N ILE A 263 22.15 -5.12 7.16
CA ILE A 263 20.86 -4.61 6.70
C ILE A 263 20.32 -3.79 7.87
N SER A 264 20.28 -2.46 7.78
CA SER A 264 19.92 -1.56 8.90
C SER A 264 18.43 -1.58 9.22
N ASP A 265 17.59 -1.28 8.22
CA ASP A 265 16.13 -1.31 8.39
C ASP A 265 15.52 -2.72 8.18
N CYS A 266 16.39 -3.74 8.11
CA CYS A 266 16.21 -5.21 8.10
C CYS A 266 15.03 -5.85 7.30
N GLY A 267 14.11 -5.09 6.72
CA GLY A 267 12.79 -5.52 6.24
C GLY A 267 12.78 -5.77 4.73
N PRO A 268 12.74 -7.03 4.27
CA PRO A 268 12.63 -7.31 2.84
C PRO A 268 11.21 -7.07 2.34
N ALA A 269 11.07 -6.84 1.03
CA ALA A 269 9.78 -6.98 0.33
C ALA A 269 9.82 -8.15 -0.64
N VAL A 270 8.68 -8.79 -0.85
CA VAL A 270 8.52 -9.93 -1.77
C VAL A 270 7.57 -9.54 -2.89
N GLY A 271 8.10 -9.48 -4.11
CA GLY A 271 7.33 -9.25 -5.33
C GLY A 271 6.39 -10.41 -5.67
N ALA A 272 5.46 -10.17 -6.58
CA ALA A 272 4.46 -11.17 -7.01
C ALA A 272 5.09 -12.44 -7.61
N ASP A 273 6.28 -12.32 -8.22
CA ASP A 273 7.03 -13.43 -8.80
C ASP A 273 7.94 -14.16 -7.78
N GLY A 274 7.83 -13.80 -6.49
CA GLY A 274 8.64 -14.34 -5.41
C GLY A 274 10.07 -13.76 -5.34
N THR A 275 10.38 -12.70 -6.09
CA THR A 275 11.66 -11.98 -5.92
C THR A 275 11.67 -11.22 -4.60
N ILE A 276 12.77 -11.34 -3.86
CA ILE A 276 13.01 -10.66 -2.60
C ILE A 276 13.89 -9.44 -2.87
N TYR A 277 13.45 -8.27 -2.40
CA TYR A 277 14.16 -7.01 -2.50
C TYR A 277 14.61 -6.56 -1.11
N VAL A 278 15.89 -6.19 -0.99
CA VAL A 278 16.50 -5.76 0.28
C VAL A 278 17.72 -4.91 -0.01
N GLY A 279 18.00 -3.91 0.81
CA GLY A 279 19.24 -3.12 0.74
C GLY A 279 20.06 -3.21 2.01
N ASP A 280 21.36 -3.01 1.91
CA ASP A 280 22.28 -2.95 3.04
C ASP A 280 22.69 -1.50 3.38
N SER A 281 23.57 -1.36 4.37
CA SER A 281 24.02 -0.07 4.92
C SER A 281 25.27 0.49 4.25
N ASN A 282 25.69 -0.11 3.13
CA ASN A 282 26.86 0.29 2.35
C ASN A 282 26.46 0.64 0.91
N GLY A 283 25.24 1.15 0.75
CA GLY A 283 24.70 1.62 -0.51
C GLY A 283 24.47 0.51 -1.53
N MET A 284 24.27 -0.75 -1.12
CA MET A 284 23.93 -1.85 -2.03
C MET A 284 22.46 -2.30 -1.91
N PHE A 285 21.75 -2.31 -3.03
CA PHE A 285 20.39 -2.82 -3.14
C PHE A 285 20.35 -4.09 -3.98
N TYR A 286 19.63 -5.11 -3.52
CA TYR A 286 19.63 -6.45 -4.10
C TYR A 286 18.23 -6.88 -4.52
N ALA A 287 18.19 -7.66 -5.61
CA ALA A 287 17.06 -8.53 -5.93
C ALA A 287 17.52 -9.99 -5.93
N ILE A 288 16.84 -10.83 -5.16
CA ILE A 288 17.21 -12.21 -4.89
C ILE A 288 16.02 -13.10 -5.26
N SER A 289 16.25 -14.21 -5.95
CA SER A 289 15.19 -15.16 -6.30
C SER A 289 14.64 -15.86 -5.05
N ALA A 290 13.45 -16.45 -5.15
CA ALA A 290 12.90 -17.34 -4.11
C ALA A 290 13.84 -18.51 -3.71
N THR A 291 14.80 -18.86 -4.58
CA THR A 291 15.82 -19.90 -4.37
C THR A 291 17.15 -19.37 -3.80
N GLY A 292 17.24 -18.09 -3.46
CA GLY A 292 18.42 -17.49 -2.84
C GLY A 292 19.51 -17.06 -3.82
N GLN A 293 19.21 -16.95 -5.12
CA GLN A 293 20.17 -16.53 -6.13
C GLN A 293 20.03 -15.04 -6.43
N GLN A 294 21.14 -14.30 -6.47
CA GLN A 294 21.14 -12.90 -6.87
C GLN A 294 20.64 -12.79 -8.33
N ARG A 295 19.56 -12.04 -8.55
CA ARG A 295 19.08 -11.66 -9.88
C ARG A 295 19.85 -10.45 -10.40
N TRP A 296 19.92 -9.41 -9.57
CA TRP A 296 20.67 -8.19 -9.84
C TRP A 296 21.02 -7.49 -8.53
N ARG A 297 21.93 -6.52 -8.61
CA ARG A 297 22.21 -5.57 -7.53
C ARG A 297 22.48 -4.17 -8.10
N HIS A 298 22.28 -3.15 -7.29
CA HIS A 298 22.56 -1.76 -7.62
C HIS A 298 23.37 -1.13 -6.49
N SER A 299 24.43 -0.39 -6.84
CA SER A 299 25.21 0.38 -5.87
C SER A 299 24.96 1.86 -6.10
N THR A 300 24.72 2.60 -5.02
CA THR A 300 24.62 4.06 -5.06
C THR A 300 25.98 4.74 -5.21
N GLY A 301 27.05 4.03 -4.84
CA GLY A 301 28.42 4.53 -4.81
C GLY A 301 28.82 5.25 -3.51
N ASP A 302 27.88 5.41 -2.57
CA ASP A 302 28.14 5.95 -1.23
C ASP A 302 28.27 4.82 -0.21
N GLN A 303 29.39 4.80 0.53
CA GLN A 303 29.82 3.66 1.35
C GLN A 303 29.25 3.67 2.78
N TYR A 304 28.26 4.50 3.05
CA TYR A 304 27.59 4.60 4.35
C TYR A 304 26.10 4.91 4.19
N GLU A 305 25.54 4.60 3.03
CA GLU A 305 24.14 4.86 2.70
C GLU A 305 23.29 3.64 3.02
N SER A 306 22.27 3.82 3.85
CA SER A 306 21.31 2.78 4.20
C SER A 306 20.03 2.88 3.38
N PHE A 307 19.51 1.73 2.95
CA PHE A 307 18.18 1.63 2.35
C PHE A 307 17.10 1.36 3.39
N SER A 308 15.97 2.05 3.23
CA SER A 308 14.71 1.74 3.92
C SER A 308 14.16 0.41 3.43
N THR A 309 13.14 -0.09 4.14
CA THR A 309 12.34 -1.20 3.63
C THR A 309 11.68 -0.83 2.29
N PRO A 310 11.84 -1.65 1.23
CA PRO A 310 11.33 -1.36 -0.10
C PRO A 310 9.83 -1.65 -0.22
N SER A 311 9.20 -1.04 -1.23
CA SER A 311 7.82 -1.31 -1.63
C SER A 311 7.74 -1.66 -3.10
N VAL A 312 6.94 -2.66 -3.44
CA VAL A 312 6.78 -3.15 -4.81
C VAL A 312 5.38 -2.80 -5.31
N ALA A 313 5.29 -1.93 -6.31
CA ALA A 313 4.02 -1.54 -6.91
C ALA A 313 3.40 -2.68 -7.74
N GLN A 314 2.12 -2.53 -8.06
CA GLN A 314 1.39 -3.51 -8.87
C GLN A 314 1.96 -3.68 -10.29
N ASP A 315 2.57 -2.64 -10.85
CA ASP A 315 3.25 -2.69 -12.15
C ASP A 315 4.66 -3.30 -12.07
N GLY A 316 5.10 -3.71 -10.87
CA GLY A 316 6.42 -4.26 -10.59
C GLY A 316 7.51 -3.21 -10.34
N THR A 317 7.21 -1.91 -10.40
CA THR A 317 8.17 -0.87 -10.03
C THR A 317 8.52 -1.00 -8.55
N ILE A 318 9.81 -0.96 -8.22
CA ILE A 318 10.31 -1.03 -6.84
C ILE A 318 10.67 0.36 -6.37
N TYR A 319 10.11 0.77 -5.24
CA TYR A 319 10.40 2.04 -4.59
C TYR A 319 11.18 1.80 -3.31
N VAL A 320 12.25 2.55 -3.09
CA VAL A 320 13.04 2.46 -1.87
C VAL A 320 13.70 3.81 -1.57
N GLY A 321 13.58 4.27 -0.33
CA GLY A 321 14.27 5.46 0.16
C GLY A 321 15.64 5.13 0.74
N THR A 322 16.55 6.10 0.73
CA THR A 322 17.83 6.03 1.42
C THR A 322 17.97 7.13 2.48
N ASP A 323 18.77 6.87 3.49
CA ASP A 323 19.01 7.78 4.63
C ASP A 323 19.64 9.13 4.23
N ASN A 324 20.30 9.19 3.07
CA ASN A 324 20.79 10.46 2.50
C ASN A 324 19.68 11.35 1.88
N GLY A 325 18.43 10.87 1.88
CA GLY A 325 17.27 11.60 1.38
C GLY A 325 16.83 11.19 -0.03
N THR A 326 17.49 10.26 -0.71
CA THR A 326 17.09 9.87 -2.07
C THR A 326 15.96 8.85 -2.06
N LEU A 327 14.89 9.07 -2.83
CA LEU A 327 13.92 8.04 -3.21
C LEU A 327 14.29 7.49 -4.59
N PHE A 328 14.51 6.19 -4.68
CA PHE A 328 14.73 5.48 -5.93
C PHE A 328 13.45 4.81 -6.41
N ALA A 329 13.25 4.84 -7.72
CA ALA A 329 12.35 3.94 -8.43
C ALA A 329 13.18 3.04 -9.35
N PHE A 330 13.03 1.72 -9.22
CA PHE A 330 13.68 0.72 -10.07
C PHE A 330 12.65 0.01 -10.94
N ASN A 331 13.05 -0.28 -12.18
CA ASN A 331 12.35 -1.26 -13.00
C ASN A 331 12.60 -2.68 -12.45
N PRO A 332 11.73 -3.67 -12.73
CA PRO A 332 11.90 -5.05 -12.29
C PRO A 332 13.25 -5.70 -12.65
N ASN A 333 13.89 -5.22 -13.72
CA ASN A 333 15.20 -5.68 -14.19
C ASN A 333 16.39 -5.03 -13.46
N GLY A 334 16.16 -4.15 -12.49
CA GLY A 334 17.19 -3.49 -11.68
C GLY A 334 17.71 -2.18 -12.26
N THR A 335 17.21 -1.70 -13.40
CA THR A 335 17.60 -0.36 -13.89
C THR A 335 16.85 0.74 -13.15
N VAL A 336 17.54 1.82 -12.81
CA VAL A 336 16.92 3.01 -12.21
C VAL A 336 15.95 3.62 -13.24
N LYS A 337 14.69 3.74 -12.83
CA LYS A 337 13.60 4.37 -13.59
C LYS A 337 13.66 5.90 -13.42
N TRP A 338 13.82 6.35 -12.18
CA TRP A 338 14.05 7.74 -11.80
C TRP A 338 14.50 7.83 -10.33
N THR A 339 14.99 8.99 -9.93
CA THR A 339 15.25 9.34 -8.52
C THR A 339 14.52 10.63 -8.15
N TYR A 340 14.24 10.79 -6.86
CA TYR A 340 13.63 11.98 -6.29
C TYR A 340 14.37 12.36 -5.01
N ASP A 341 14.88 13.59 -4.93
CA ASP A 341 15.59 14.11 -3.76
C ASP A 341 14.60 14.69 -2.74
N ARG A 342 14.61 14.16 -1.51
CA ARG A 342 13.75 14.56 -0.40
C ARG A 342 14.39 15.63 0.51
N VAL A 343 15.51 16.22 0.09
CA VAL A 343 16.32 17.17 0.86
C VAL A 343 16.96 16.50 2.10
N ARG A 344 18.27 16.73 2.29
CA ARG A 344 19.11 16.04 3.28
C ARG A 344 18.74 16.38 4.73
N PRO A 345 18.62 15.40 5.65
CA PRO A 345 18.86 15.66 7.06
C PRO A 345 20.36 15.48 7.37
N TYR A 346 20.97 16.51 7.96
CA TYR A 346 22.05 16.27 8.92
C TYR A 346 21.38 15.82 10.21
N SER A 347 21.55 14.53 10.55
CA SER A 347 21.23 13.89 11.84
C SER A 347 19.89 13.13 11.96
N LEU A 348 20.04 11.80 12.12
CA LEU A 348 19.26 10.82 12.90
C LEU A 348 18.36 9.78 12.20
N GLN A 349 18.79 8.52 12.38
CA GLN A 349 18.14 7.22 12.70
C GLN A 349 16.86 6.68 12.01
N THR A 350 15.99 7.43 11.34
CA THR A 350 14.78 6.79 10.75
C THR A 350 14.66 7.02 9.24
N ASN A 351 14.49 5.93 8.49
CA ASN A 351 14.34 5.96 7.04
C ASN A 351 12.98 5.34 6.67
N PRO A 352 11.93 6.16 6.51
CA PRO A 352 10.57 5.65 6.32
C PRO A 352 10.41 4.91 5.00
N ALA A 353 9.66 3.81 5.03
CA ALA A 353 9.32 3.04 3.85
C ALA A 353 8.32 3.81 2.96
N PRO A 354 8.46 3.75 1.62
CA PRO A 354 7.51 4.38 0.70
C PRO A 354 6.16 3.67 0.73
N ALA A 355 5.08 4.42 0.96
CA ALA A 355 3.72 3.93 0.74
C ALA A 355 3.29 4.20 -0.70
N VAL A 356 2.61 3.25 -1.35
CA VAL A 356 2.25 3.34 -2.77
C VAL A 356 0.74 3.20 -2.94
N ALA A 357 0.10 4.25 -3.44
CA ALA A 357 -1.34 4.27 -3.72
C ALA A 357 -1.70 3.54 -5.02
N LEU A 358 -2.99 3.21 -5.19
CA LEU A 358 -3.53 2.59 -6.41
C LEU A 358 -3.33 3.43 -7.68
N ASP A 359 -3.32 4.77 -7.54
CA ASP A 359 -3.03 5.68 -8.66
C ASP A 359 -1.52 5.79 -8.97
N GLY A 360 -0.70 5.05 -8.23
CA GLY A 360 0.77 5.04 -8.32
C GLY A 360 1.45 6.21 -7.60
N THR A 361 0.71 7.07 -6.90
CA THR A 361 1.32 8.11 -6.05
C THR A 361 2.12 7.46 -4.93
N ILE A 362 3.32 7.97 -4.70
CA ILE A 362 4.22 7.52 -3.65
C ILE A 362 4.17 8.54 -2.52
N TYR A 363 3.94 8.08 -1.30
CA TYR A 363 4.02 8.87 -0.08
C TYR A 363 5.23 8.44 0.73
N ILE A 364 6.07 9.38 1.11
CA ILE A 364 7.27 9.07 1.88
C ILE A 364 7.66 10.26 2.75
N GLY A 365 8.08 9.99 3.99
CA GLY A 365 8.68 11.00 4.85
C GLY A 365 10.03 11.46 4.30
N GLY A 366 10.31 12.76 4.42
CA GLY A 366 11.59 13.37 4.13
C GLY A 366 12.36 13.68 5.41
N GLY A 367 13.69 13.77 5.30
CA GLY A 367 14.54 14.24 6.39
C GLY A 367 14.42 15.74 6.66
N ASP A 368 13.73 16.46 5.79
CA ASP A 368 13.27 17.83 5.99
C ASP A 368 12.04 17.91 6.91
N GLY A 369 11.59 16.78 7.47
CA GLY A 369 10.46 16.72 8.39
C GLY A 369 9.11 16.90 7.71
N ASN A 370 9.03 16.59 6.42
CA ASN A 370 7.81 16.72 5.63
C ASN A 370 7.32 15.38 5.09
N LEU A 371 6.02 15.31 4.79
CA LEU A 371 5.46 14.21 4.01
C LEU A 371 5.44 14.61 2.53
N HIS A 372 6.19 13.88 1.71
CA HIS A 372 6.22 14.07 0.26
C HIS A 372 5.20 13.17 -0.43
N ALA A 373 4.41 13.74 -1.32
CA ALA A 373 3.70 13.01 -2.35
C ALA A 373 4.42 13.16 -3.68
N VAL A 374 4.79 12.04 -4.30
CA VAL A 374 5.55 11.97 -5.55
C VAL A 374 4.70 11.25 -6.60
N ASN A 375 4.63 11.81 -7.80
CA ASN A 375 3.93 11.21 -8.93
C ASN A 375 4.68 9.94 -9.41
N PRO A 376 4.01 9.00 -10.09
CA PRO A 376 4.64 7.80 -10.66
C PRO A 376 5.82 8.06 -11.62
N ASN A 377 5.91 9.28 -12.16
CA ASN A 377 6.98 9.73 -13.06
C ASN A 377 8.16 10.40 -12.33
N GLY A 378 8.19 10.39 -10.99
CA GLY A 378 9.25 10.96 -10.17
C GLY A 378 9.17 12.47 -9.94
N THR A 379 8.07 13.13 -10.34
CA THR A 379 7.87 14.56 -10.08
C THR A 379 7.12 14.79 -8.77
N ARG A 380 7.43 15.87 -8.05
CA ARG A 380 6.68 16.28 -6.85
C ARG A 380 5.20 16.50 -7.18
N LYS A 381 4.30 15.86 -6.44
CA LYS A 381 2.85 16.09 -6.49
C LYS A 381 2.46 17.19 -5.50
N TRP A 382 2.83 17.03 -4.24
CA TRP A 382 2.69 18.02 -3.18
C TRP A 382 3.60 17.66 -2.00
N VAL A 383 3.78 18.58 -1.06
CA VAL A 383 4.46 18.34 0.22
C VAL A 383 3.58 18.90 1.31
N TYR A 384 3.37 18.10 2.36
CA TYR A 384 2.71 18.54 3.57
C TYR A 384 3.76 18.84 4.63
N ASP A 385 3.77 20.07 5.11
CA ASP A 385 4.67 20.54 6.16
C ASP A 385 4.17 20.06 7.51
N MET A 386 4.97 19.22 8.18
CA MET A 386 4.64 18.69 9.51
C MET A 386 5.37 19.42 10.64
N GLY A 387 6.13 20.49 10.34
CA GLY A 387 6.80 21.31 11.34
C GLY A 387 8.33 21.22 11.38
N ASN A 388 8.95 20.45 10.48
CA ASN A 388 10.37 20.02 10.48
C ASN A 388 10.69 18.77 11.33
N GLU A 389 9.74 17.85 11.50
CA GLU A 389 9.92 16.62 12.28
C GLU A 389 9.58 15.35 11.48
N MET A 390 10.32 14.26 11.72
CA MET A 390 10.30 13.06 10.88
C MET A 390 8.92 12.39 10.85
N ALA A 391 8.48 12.02 9.66
CA ALA A 391 7.32 11.17 9.48
C ALA A 391 7.70 9.70 9.66
N SER A 392 6.89 8.96 10.41
CA SER A 392 6.86 7.50 10.33
C SER A 392 6.53 7.05 8.90
N SER A 393 6.66 5.75 8.61
CA SER A 393 6.12 5.24 7.35
C SER A 393 4.60 5.40 7.33
N ALA A 394 4.06 5.81 6.20
CA ALA A 394 2.65 6.13 6.06
C ALA A 394 1.81 4.88 5.73
N SER A 395 0.52 4.95 6.04
CA SER A 395 -0.49 3.96 5.62
C SER A 395 -1.63 4.65 4.88
N ILE A 396 -2.22 3.97 3.90
CA ILE A 396 -3.19 4.54 2.97
C ILE A 396 -4.52 3.82 3.15
N GLY A 397 -5.58 4.56 3.48
CA GLY A 397 -6.95 4.05 3.52
C GLY A 397 -7.51 3.77 2.12
N SER A 398 -8.63 3.06 2.02
CA SER A 398 -9.28 2.74 0.75
C SER A 398 -9.76 3.98 -0.03
N ASP A 399 -9.95 5.11 0.65
CA ASP A 399 -10.29 6.43 0.09
C ASP A 399 -9.05 7.25 -0.32
N GLY A 400 -7.86 6.71 -0.10
CA GLY A 400 -6.59 7.38 -0.34
C GLY A 400 -6.13 8.29 0.79
N THR A 401 -6.85 8.38 1.92
CA THR A 401 -6.41 9.14 3.09
C THR A 401 -5.12 8.54 3.64
N ILE A 402 -4.15 9.40 3.92
CA ILE A 402 -2.81 9.04 4.39
C ILE A 402 -2.76 9.21 5.90
N TYR A 403 -2.33 8.18 6.60
CA TYR A 403 -2.14 8.17 8.05
C TYR A 403 -0.67 8.03 8.38
N VAL A 404 -0.16 8.88 9.26
CA VAL A 404 1.27 8.95 9.58
C VAL A 404 1.46 9.49 11.00
N GLY A 405 2.48 8.99 11.70
CA GLY A 405 2.95 9.55 12.95
C GLY A 405 4.07 10.56 12.72
N GLY A 406 4.15 11.57 13.58
CA GLY A 406 5.23 12.55 13.59
C GLY A 406 5.99 12.55 14.92
N ASP A 407 7.29 12.87 14.86
CA ASP A 407 8.13 13.08 16.05
C ASP A 407 7.66 14.27 16.92
N ASP A 408 6.81 15.13 16.37
CA ASP A 408 6.15 16.26 17.03
C ASP A 408 5.01 15.86 17.98
N SER A 409 4.89 14.56 18.29
CA SER A 409 3.86 13.98 19.15
C SER A 409 2.45 14.13 18.56
N ASN A 410 2.32 13.95 17.24
CA ASN A 410 1.03 13.92 16.58
C ASN A 410 0.85 12.68 15.70
N ILE A 411 -0.40 12.22 15.62
CA ILE A 411 -0.89 11.30 14.59
C ILE A 411 -1.70 12.13 13.60
N TYR A 412 -1.37 12.03 12.33
CA TYR A 412 -1.98 12.80 11.25
C TYR A 412 -2.84 11.91 10.36
N ALA A 413 -3.98 12.46 9.92
CA ALA A 413 -4.67 12.02 8.72
C ALA A 413 -4.67 13.15 7.70
N ILE A 414 -4.17 12.86 6.51
CA ILE A 414 -4.00 13.82 5.41
C ILE A 414 -4.77 13.30 4.21
N ARG A 415 -5.57 14.16 3.58
CA ARG A 415 -6.35 13.79 2.39
C ARG A 415 -5.41 13.59 1.17
N PRO A 416 -5.84 12.84 0.14
CA PRO A 416 -5.06 12.66 -1.09
C PRO A 416 -4.59 13.95 -1.79
N ASN A 417 -5.28 15.07 -1.54
CA ASN A 417 -4.95 16.38 -2.07
C ASN A 417 -3.93 17.17 -1.22
N GLY A 418 -3.38 16.56 -0.16
CA GLY A 418 -2.39 17.17 0.74
C GLY A 418 -2.99 18.08 1.81
N THR A 419 -4.31 18.07 2.04
CA THR A 419 -4.92 18.86 3.12
C THR A 419 -5.13 18.03 4.38
N LEU A 420 -4.91 18.62 5.55
CA LEU A 420 -5.17 17.98 6.83
C LEU A 420 -6.64 17.58 6.97
N LEU A 421 -6.90 16.31 7.28
CA LEU A 421 -8.21 15.80 7.66
C LEU A 421 -8.42 15.95 9.16
N TRP A 422 -7.50 15.42 9.96
CA TRP A 422 -7.45 15.58 11.42
C TRP A 422 -6.03 15.33 11.94
N ALA A 423 -5.75 15.82 13.14
CA ALA A 423 -4.56 15.46 13.91
C ALA A 423 -4.97 15.07 15.34
N TYR A 424 -4.24 14.15 15.95
CA TYR A 424 -4.40 13.75 17.34
C TYR A 424 -3.07 13.86 18.07
N GLN A 425 -3.04 14.60 19.17
CA GLN A 425 -1.84 14.82 19.95
C GLN A 425 -1.59 13.66 20.93
N THR A 426 -0.41 13.06 20.84
CA THR A 426 0.09 11.99 21.70
C THR A 426 0.98 12.56 22.80
N GLN A 427 1.49 11.71 23.70
CA GLN A 427 2.36 12.16 24.80
C GLN A 427 3.84 12.24 24.38
N SER A 428 4.22 11.50 23.34
CA SER A 428 5.56 11.48 22.75
C SER A 428 5.48 11.35 21.24
N GLY A 429 6.57 11.70 20.55
CA GLY A 429 6.77 11.49 19.12
C GLY A 429 6.47 10.07 18.68
N ILE A 430 5.92 9.91 17.48
CA ILE A 430 5.42 8.65 16.94
C ILE A 430 6.31 8.21 15.79
N VAL A 431 7.08 7.15 16.04
CA VAL A 431 7.99 6.55 15.04
C VAL A 431 7.42 5.29 14.39
N SER A 432 6.33 4.74 14.92
CA SER A 432 5.70 3.55 14.36
C SER A 432 4.73 3.89 13.22
N SER A 433 4.54 2.94 12.32
CA SER A 433 3.62 3.07 11.18
C SER A 433 2.22 2.61 11.58
N PRO A 434 1.15 3.35 11.19
CA PRO A 434 -0.21 2.96 11.51
C PRO A 434 -0.66 1.67 10.80
N ALA A 435 -1.51 0.89 11.46
CA ALA A 435 -2.20 -0.27 10.91
C ALA A 435 -3.70 0.01 10.84
N ILE A 436 -4.34 -0.35 9.71
CA ILE A 436 -5.76 -0.06 9.47
C ILE A 436 -6.58 -1.34 9.61
N ALA A 437 -7.47 -1.38 10.59
CA ALA A 437 -8.35 -2.51 10.87
C ALA A 437 -9.59 -2.53 9.95
N ALA A 438 -10.30 -3.67 9.94
CA ALA A 438 -11.51 -3.84 9.13
C ALA A 438 -12.67 -2.93 9.56
N ASP A 439 -12.72 -2.53 10.83
CA ASP A 439 -13.72 -1.59 11.36
C ASP A 439 -13.34 -0.10 11.16
N GLY A 440 -12.22 0.15 10.49
CA GLY A 440 -11.66 1.47 10.25
C GLY A 440 -10.88 2.08 11.41
N THR A 441 -10.72 1.35 12.53
CA THR A 441 -9.81 1.76 13.59
C THR A 441 -8.36 1.75 13.10
N ILE A 442 -7.61 2.76 13.49
CA ILE A 442 -6.18 2.85 13.26
C ILE A 442 -5.45 2.51 14.55
N TYR A 443 -4.53 1.55 14.45
CA TYR A 443 -3.63 1.19 15.55
C TYR A 443 -2.23 1.71 15.25
N ILE A 444 -1.62 2.40 16.21
CA ILE A 444 -0.28 2.96 16.04
C ILE A 444 0.46 2.93 17.38
N GLY A 445 1.68 2.39 17.38
CA GLY A 445 2.55 2.35 18.54
C GLY A 445 3.08 3.74 18.87
N GLY A 446 3.13 4.06 20.15
CA GLY A 446 3.76 5.26 20.67
C GLY A 446 5.28 5.26 20.48
N GLY A 447 5.90 6.41 20.76
CA GLY A 447 7.35 6.53 20.78
C GLY A 447 8.03 5.72 21.89
N ILE A 448 9.35 5.83 21.95
CA ILE A 448 10.20 5.18 22.96
C ILE A 448 9.84 5.61 24.40
N TYR A 449 9.20 6.76 24.58
CA TYR A 449 8.85 7.30 25.90
C TYR A 449 7.35 7.19 26.25
N ASP A 450 6.50 6.79 25.30
CA ASP A 450 5.04 6.73 25.51
C ASP A 450 4.58 5.36 26.02
N ASP A 451 5.34 4.30 25.73
CA ASP A 451 5.07 2.91 26.14
C ASP A 451 3.67 2.36 25.82
N VAL A 452 2.91 2.99 24.92
CA VAL A 452 1.51 2.66 24.61
C VAL A 452 1.27 2.34 23.15
N LEU A 453 0.23 1.56 22.89
CA LEU A 453 -0.47 1.47 21.61
C LEU A 453 -1.70 2.36 21.64
N TYR A 454 -1.86 3.21 20.62
CA TYR A 454 -3.04 4.04 20.42
C TYR A 454 -4.05 3.36 19.49
N ALA A 455 -5.33 3.44 19.82
CA ALA A 455 -6.44 3.08 18.94
C ALA A 455 -7.28 4.32 18.60
N ILE A 456 -7.22 4.78 17.35
CA ILE A 456 -7.98 5.92 16.84
C ILE A 456 -9.18 5.42 16.03
N GLY A 457 -10.39 5.81 16.44
CA GLY A 457 -11.63 5.29 15.87
C GLY A 457 -12.16 6.09 14.69
N PRO A 458 -13.01 5.49 13.85
CA PRO A 458 -13.59 6.12 12.67
C PRO A 458 -14.38 7.40 12.92
#